data_AF-A0A955EXS9-F1
#
_entry.id   AF-A0A955EXS9-F1
#
_cell.length_a   1.000
_cell.length_b   1.000
_cell.length_c   1.000
_cell.angle_alpha   90.00
_cell.angle_beta   90.00
_cell.angle_gamma   90.00
#
_symmetry.space_group_name_H-M   'P 1'
#
loop_
_entity.id
_entity.type
_entity.pdbx_description
1 polymer ?
#
loop_
_entity_poly.entity_id
_entity_poly.type
_entity_poly.pdbx_seq_one_letter_code
_entity_poly.pdbx_strand_id
1 'polypeptide(L)'
;MTKGDRTKKRLKGSGGLTPSPSRVQATSVDWFGTGLPFVEDDEYGRRVLPVEHLAQSPHRNAKHRDGLPLMIAFTAYTDDIEKFADYESLWSDEHVGVVSRFFNCYRLALEDMDPEWRKRYGGDEPRVVFLDAKGQEISTLDGWNVDSKKLLRVMDGLVRQQWEVRMAPVFKQLADILATYDEVFDILERERRGLTWDLEHVKVHDCNPARRRIERRKESIAEAEARQKKAEADEAELFAMLAAKSEKDKASPGQPAPSESSKLER
;
A
#
# COMPACT_ATOMS: atom_id res chain seq x y z
N MET A 1 -33.87 31.24 -43.31
CA MET A 1 -32.43 31.26 -42.93
C MET A 1 -32.33 31.35 -41.42
N THR A 2 -32.13 30.23 -40.74
CA THR A 2 -31.72 30.19 -39.33
C THR A 2 -30.82 28.97 -39.18
N LYS A 3 -29.51 29.23 -39.05
CA LYS A 3 -28.49 28.20 -38.83
C LYS A 3 -28.67 27.63 -37.43
N GLY A 4 -28.92 26.33 -37.36
CA GLY A 4 -28.97 25.57 -36.11
C GLY A 4 -27.57 25.42 -35.53
N ASP A 5 -27.37 26.00 -34.36
CA ASP A 5 -26.17 25.89 -33.55
C ASP A 5 -26.16 24.51 -32.87
N ARG A 6 -25.30 23.59 -33.34
CA ARG A 6 -25.08 22.27 -32.76
C ARG A 6 -23.75 22.24 -32.01
N THR A 7 -23.69 22.94 -30.88
CA THR A 7 -22.66 22.70 -29.87
C THR A 7 -23.03 21.45 -29.06
N LYS A 8 -22.75 20.27 -29.62
CA LYS A 8 -22.68 19.03 -28.83
C LYS A 8 -21.45 19.10 -27.92
N LYS A 9 -21.64 19.63 -26.71
CA LYS A 9 -20.76 19.38 -25.56
C LYS A 9 -20.81 17.86 -25.31
N ARG A 10 -19.84 17.13 -25.86
CA ARG A 10 -19.52 15.77 -25.41
C ARG A 10 -19.06 15.90 -23.97
N LEU A 11 -19.98 15.68 -23.03
CA LEU A 11 -19.61 15.22 -21.71
C LEU A 11 -18.79 13.96 -21.92
N LYS A 12 -17.47 14.05 -21.72
CA LYS A 12 -16.63 12.87 -21.52
C LYS A 12 -17.22 12.19 -20.30
N GLY A 13 -18.02 11.16 -20.54
CA GLY A 13 -18.32 10.17 -19.52
C GLY A 13 -16.97 9.62 -19.07
N SER A 14 -16.56 9.95 -17.86
CA SER A 14 -15.68 9.12 -17.06
C SER A 14 -16.41 7.80 -16.86
N GLY A 15 -16.43 6.96 -17.89
CA GLY A 15 -16.70 5.54 -17.70
C GLY A 15 -15.65 5.09 -16.70
N GLY A 16 -16.10 4.66 -15.52
CA GLY A 16 -15.23 4.13 -14.49
C GLY A 16 -14.50 2.92 -15.08
N LEU A 17 -13.31 3.15 -15.60
CA LEU A 17 -12.40 2.10 -15.97
C LEU A 17 -12.02 1.44 -14.65
N THR A 18 -12.30 0.15 -14.54
CA THR A 18 -11.75 -0.68 -13.47
C THR A 18 -10.24 -0.46 -13.42
N PRO A 19 -9.67 -0.17 -12.24
CA PRO A 19 -8.25 0.08 -12.12
C PRO A 19 -7.45 -1.13 -12.64
N SER A 20 -6.30 -0.86 -13.25
CA SER A 20 -5.41 -1.92 -13.72
C SER A 20 -4.96 -2.80 -12.56
N PRO A 21 -4.67 -4.11 -12.79
CA PRO A 21 -4.14 -4.98 -11.75
C PRO A 21 -2.86 -4.44 -11.08
N SER A 22 -1.99 -3.77 -11.86
CA SER A 22 -0.79 -3.13 -11.32
C SER A 22 -1.11 -1.96 -10.39
N ARG A 23 -2.12 -1.12 -10.71
CA ARG A 23 -2.61 -0.09 -9.79
C ARG A 23 -3.16 -0.70 -8.51
N VAL A 24 -4.03 -1.70 -8.63
CA VAL A 24 -4.61 -2.39 -7.47
C VAL A 24 -3.51 -2.94 -6.56
N GLN A 25 -2.49 -3.57 -7.14
CA GLN A 25 -1.35 -4.08 -6.39
C GLN A 25 -0.60 -2.94 -5.68
N ALA A 26 -0.28 -1.86 -6.40
CA ALA A 26 0.48 -0.73 -5.87
C ALA A 26 -0.24 0.06 -4.76
N THR A 27 -1.57 0.02 -4.73
CA THR A 27 -2.42 0.71 -3.73
C THR A 27 -3.09 -0.24 -2.75
N SER A 28 -2.68 -1.51 -2.70
CA SER A 28 -3.22 -2.48 -1.75
C SER A 28 -2.36 -2.57 -0.49
N VAL A 29 -3.00 -2.82 0.65
CA VAL A 29 -2.27 -3.11 1.90
C VAL A 29 -1.78 -4.57 1.85
N ASP A 30 -0.47 -4.77 1.92
CA ASP A 30 0.13 -6.12 1.99
C ASP A 30 0.02 -6.67 3.42
N TRP A 31 -1.08 -7.36 3.70
CA TRP A 31 -1.34 -7.97 5.01
C TRP A 31 -0.56 -9.26 5.21
N PHE A 32 0.13 -9.37 6.33
CA PHE A 32 0.64 -10.64 6.80
C PHE A 32 -0.50 -11.46 7.42
N GLY A 33 -0.80 -12.60 6.81
CA GLY A 33 -1.63 -13.63 7.43
C GLY A 33 -0.84 -14.33 8.51
N THR A 34 -1.01 -13.93 9.77
CA THR A 34 -0.42 -14.62 10.92
C THR A 34 -1.45 -14.72 12.03
N GLY A 35 -1.44 -15.83 12.76
CA GLY A 35 -2.11 -15.88 14.06
C GLY A 35 -1.35 -15.03 15.08
N LEU A 36 -1.90 -14.94 16.30
CA LEU A 36 -1.19 -14.31 17.41
C LEU A 36 0.17 -14.98 17.65
N PRO A 37 1.19 -14.21 18.07
CA PRO A 37 2.49 -14.77 18.43
C PRO A 37 2.30 -15.73 19.61
N PHE A 38 3.10 -16.79 19.66
CA PHE A 38 2.99 -17.81 20.69
C PHE A 38 4.35 -18.45 20.97
N VAL A 39 4.51 -18.99 22.17
CA VAL A 39 5.62 -19.88 22.53
C VAL A 39 5.06 -21.26 22.85
N GLU A 40 5.74 -22.30 22.39
CA GLU A 40 5.48 -23.66 22.84
C GLU A 40 6.33 -23.91 24.09
N ASP A 41 5.66 -24.31 25.17
CA ASP A 41 6.28 -24.75 26.41
C ASP A 41 6.02 -26.25 26.55
N ASP A 42 7.08 -27.04 26.71
CA ASP A 42 7.01 -28.51 26.78
C ASP A 42 6.14 -28.99 27.97
N GLU A 43 6.00 -28.18 29.02
CA GLU A 43 5.22 -28.52 30.21
C GLU A 43 3.78 -27.98 30.19
N TYR A 44 3.53 -26.86 29.52
CA TYR A 44 2.27 -26.11 29.59
C TYR A 44 1.55 -25.93 28.24
N GLY A 45 2.14 -26.43 27.14
CA GLY A 45 1.59 -26.32 25.80
C GLY A 45 1.79 -24.95 25.16
N ARG A 46 0.93 -24.59 24.22
CA ARG A 46 1.02 -23.35 23.44
C ARG A 46 0.49 -22.16 24.26
N ARG A 47 1.37 -21.19 24.55
CA ARG A 47 1.01 -19.94 25.23
C ARG A 47 1.05 -18.76 24.25
N VAL A 48 -0.07 -18.05 24.14
CA VAL A 48 -0.19 -16.81 23.36
C VAL A 48 0.63 -15.69 24.00
N LEU A 49 1.32 -14.92 23.17
CA LEU A 49 2.15 -13.78 23.55
C LEU A 49 1.45 -12.46 23.17
N PRO A 50 1.83 -11.35 23.84
CA PRO A 50 1.43 -10.00 23.43
C PRO A 50 1.82 -9.67 21.98
N VAL A 51 1.06 -8.82 21.29
CA VAL A 51 1.31 -8.49 19.87
C VAL A 51 2.61 -7.74 19.63
N GLU A 52 3.17 -7.13 20.68
CA GLU A 52 4.49 -6.52 20.71
C GLU A 52 5.59 -7.54 20.31
N HIS A 53 5.35 -8.84 20.54
CA HIS A 53 6.26 -9.90 20.09
C HIS A 53 6.31 -10.07 18.57
N LEU A 54 5.32 -9.57 17.80
CA LEU A 54 5.39 -9.57 16.33
C LEU A 54 6.56 -8.72 15.80
N ALA A 55 7.06 -7.77 16.61
CA ALA A 55 8.26 -7.01 16.29
C ALA A 55 9.57 -7.78 16.57
N GLN A 56 9.50 -8.97 17.15
CA GLN A 56 10.66 -9.73 17.64
C GLN A 56 10.83 -11.06 16.90
N SER A 57 12.08 -11.46 16.64
CA SER A 57 12.38 -12.84 16.23
C SER A 57 12.11 -13.78 17.42
N PRO A 58 11.45 -14.95 17.28
CA PRO A 58 11.13 -15.68 16.04
C PRO A 58 9.73 -15.41 15.45
N HIS A 59 8.94 -14.49 16.00
CA HIS A 59 7.54 -14.28 15.61
C HIS A 59 7.34 -13.33 14.42
N ARG A 60 8.44 -12.84 13.82
CA ARG A 60 8.41 -12.04 12.60
C ARG A 60 7.95 -12.90 11.41
N ASN A 61 7.14 -12.32 10.54
CA ASN A 61 6.83 -12.93 9.25
C ASN A 61 8.11 -12.98 8.38
N ALA A 62 8.24 -13.95 7.48
CA ALA A 62 9.38 -14.03 6.56
C ALA A 62 9.55 -12.79 5.66
N LYS A 63 8.45 -12.07 5.37
CA LYS A 63 8.44 -10.80 4.63
C LYS A 63 8.57 -9.56 5.53
N HIS A 64 8.74 -9.73 6.84
CA HIS A 64 8.91 -8.62 7.78
C HIS A 64 10.16 -7.84 7.42
N ARG A 65 10.02 -6.51 7.33
CA ARG A 65 11.11 -5.60 6.96
C ARG A 65 11.69 -4.97 8.21
N ASP A 66 12.99 -5.18 8.43
CA ASP A 66 13.68 -4.66 9.61
C ASP A 66 13.64 -3.13 9.66
N GLY A 67 13.45 -2.61 10.88
CA GLY A 67 13.43 -1.17 11.13
C GLY A 67 12.12 -0.46 10.75
N LEU A 68 11.15 -1.15 10.16
CA LEU A 68 9.81 -0.61 9.94
C LEU A 68 8.91 -0.78 11.17
N PRO A 69 8.06 0.22 11.49
CA PRO A 69 7.00 0.12 12.48
C PRO A 69 5.95 -0.91 12.04
N LEU A 70 5.15 -1.37 12.99
CA LEU A 70 4.05 -2.29 12.74
C LEU A 70 2.73 -1.50 12.71
N MET A 71 1.85 -1.89 11.79
CA MET A 71 0.44 -1.51 11.79
C MET A 71 -0.38 -2.79 11.96
N ILE A 72 -1.11 -2.89 13.06
CA ILE A 72 -1.89 -4.07 13.42
C ILE A 72 -3.37 -3.70 13.40
N ALA A 73 -4.12 -4.23 12.43
CA ALA A 73 -5.56 -4.08 12.36
C ALA A 73 -6.24 -5.27 13.05
N PHE A 74 -6.85 -5.00 14.19
CA PHE A 74 -7.76 -5.90 14.88
C PHE A 74 -9.16 -5.72 14.30
N THR A 75 -9.68 -6.77 13.68
CA THR A 75 -11.03 -6.76 13.11
C THR A 75 -12.00 -7.39 14.09
N ALA A 76 -13.15 -6.74 14.29
CA ALA A 76 -14.27 -7.29 15.03
C ALA A 76 -15.37 -7.69 14.05
N TYR A 77 -16.12 -8.73 14.40
CA TYR A 77 -17.37 -9.08 13.74
C TYR A 77 -18.50 -8.15 14.23
N THR A 78 -19.37 -7.77 13.30
CA THR A 78 -20.63 -7.07 13.61
C THR A 78 -21.72 -7.53 12.66
N ASP A 79 -22.95 -7.62 13.15
CA ASP A 79 -24.13 -7.91 12.31
C ASP A 79 -24.56 -6.70 11.44
N ASP A 80 -23.98 -5.52 11.70
CA ASP A 80 -24.21 -4.31 10.92
C ASP A 80 -23.31 -4.29 9.67
N ILE A 81 -23.87 -4.74 8.55
CA ILE A 81 -23.16 -4.87 7.27
C ILE A 81 -22.64 -3.51 6.77
N GLU A 82 -23.36 -2.42 6.98
CA GLU A 82 -22.94 -1.09 6.53
C GLU A 82 -21.72 -0.63 7.32
N LYS A 83 -21.77 -0.80 8.64
CA LYS A 83 -20.68 -0.48 9.55
C LYS A 83 -19.42 -1.32 9.29
N PHE A 84 -19.59 -2.60 8.97
CA PHE A 84 -18.49 -3.46 8.53
C PHE A 84 -17.91 -3.02 7.19
N ALA A 85 -18.76 -2.73 6.20
CA ALA A 85 -18.33 -2.28 4.88
C ALA A 85 -17.60 -0.93 4.93
N ASP A 86 -18.06 0.00 5.76
CA ASP A 86 -17.39 1.28 6.00
C ASP A 86 -15.99 1.08 6.57
N TYR A 87 -15.83 0.17 7.54
CA TYR A 87 -14.53 -0.18 8.10
C TYR A 87 -13.62 -0.88 7.07
N GLU A 88 -14.16 -1.78 6.24
CA GLU A 88 -13.36 -2.42 5.18
C GLU A 88 -12.97 -1.44 4.07
N SER A 89 -13.79 -0.41 3.82
CA SER A 89 -13.51 0.61 2.81
C SER A 89 -12.24 1.40 3.10
N LEU A 90 -11.81 1.47 4.37
CA LEU A 90 -10.55 2.09 4.81
C LEU A 90 -9.35 1.51 4.07
N TRP A 91 -9.36 0.19 3.88
CA TRP A 91 -8.26 -0.55 3.28
C TRP A 91 -8.29 -0.51 1.75
N SER A 92 -9.38 0.01 1.18
CA SER A 92 -9.53 0.27 -0.25
C SER A 92 -9.15 1.71 -0.64
N ASP A 93 -8.84 2.58 0.34
CA ASP A 93 -8.36 3.93 0.08
C ASP A 93 -6.94 3.88 -0.48
N GLU A 94 -6.74 4.47 -1.66
CA GLU A 94 -5.46 4.41 -2.35
C GLU A 94 -4.32 5.03 -1.54
N HIS A 95 -4.58 6.11 -0.80
CA HIS A 95 -3.55 6.74 0.01
C HIS A 95 -3.17 5.84 1.19
N VAL A 96 -4.15 5.16 1.80
CA VAL A 96 -3.89 4.22 2.90
C VAL A 96 -2.98 3.09 2.41
N GLY A 97 -3.30 2.46 1.28
CA GLY A 97 -2.46 1.39 0.73
C GLY A 97 -1.06 1.83 0.30
N VAL A 98 -0.91 3.09 -0.14
CA VAL A 98 0.42 3.64 -0.44
C VAL A 98 1.22 3.86 0.83
N VAL A 99 0.61 4.45 1.87
CA VAL A 99 1.33 4.75 3.12
C VAL A 99 1.59 3.47 3.92
N SER A 100 0.77 2.43 3.79
CA SER A 100 0.97 1.15 4.47
C SER A 100 2.29 0.48 4.08
N ARG A 101 2.89 0.86 2.94
CA ARG A 101 4.22 0.39 2.52
C ARG A 101 5.35 0.84 3.44
N PHE A 102 5.12 1.79 4.34
CA PHE A 102 6.06 2.18 5.39
C PHE A 102 5.90 1.38 6.68
N PHE A 103 4.99 0.41 6.70
CA PHE A 103 4.68 -0.42 7.87
C PHE A 103 4.81 -1.91 7.54
N ASN A 104 5.06 -2.70 8.58
CA ASN A 104 4.80 -4.14 8.60
C ASN A 104 3.33 -4.33 9.00
N CYS A 105 2.48 -4.74 8.07
CA CYS A 105 1.02 -4.73 8.25
C CYS A 105 0.51 -6.11 8.67
N TYR A 106 -0.19 -6.19 9.80
CA TYR A 106 -0.79 -7.40 10.34
C TYR A 106 -2.29 -7.23 10.46
N ARG A 107 -3.06 -8.28 10.17
CA ARG A 107 -4.50 -8.31 10.36
C ARG A 107 -4.86 -9.49 11.24
N LEU A 108 -5.58 -9.23 12.32
CA LEU A 108 -5.94 -10.23 13.32
C LEU A 108 -7.45 -10.12 13.62
N ALA A 109 -8.16 -11.24 13.60
CA ALA A 109 -9.55 -11.28 14.04
C ALA A 109 -9.62 -11.35 15.57
N LEU A 110 -10.45 -10.50 16.19
CA LEU A 110 -10.68 -10.51 17.63
C LEU A 110 -11.43 -11.77 18.08
N GLU A 111 -12.17 -12.40 17.18
CA GLU A 111 -12.91 -13.65 17.39
C GLU A 111 -11.98 -14.85 17.60
N ASP A 112 -10.78 -14.80 17.03
CA ASP A 112 -9.77 -15.85 17.14
C ASP A 112 -8.91 -15.72 18.41
N MET A 113 -9.22 -14.74 19.26
CA MET A 113 -8.45 -14.44 20.48
C MET A 113 -9.17 -14.93 21.73
N ASP A 114 -8.39 -15.40 22.70
CA ASP A 114 -8.92 -15.67 24.03
C ASP A 114 -9.53 -14.39 24.64
N PRO A 115 -10.56 -14.50 25.49
CA PRO A 115 -11.28 -13.35 26.05
C PRO A 115 -10.39 -12.31 26.74
N GLU A 116 -9.29 -12.75 27.36
CA GLU A 116 -8.30 -11.87 27.98
C GLU A 116 -7.62 -10.95 26.95
N TRP A 117 -7.14 -11.53 25.85
CA TRP A 117 -6.47 -10.80 24.77
C TRP A 117 -7.44 -9.94 23.97
N ARG A 118 -8.64 -10.46 23.72
CA ARG A 118 -9.72 -9.70 23.09
C ARG A 118 -10.01 -8.42 23.87
N LYS A 119 -10.16 -8.51 25.20
CA LYS A 119 -10.37 -7.32 26.06
C LYS A 119 -9.21 -6.32 26.00
N ARG A 120 -7.96 -6.79 25.85
CA ARG A 120 -6.78 -5.91 25.73
C ARG A 120 -6.75 -5.15 24.40
N TYR A 121 -7.17 -5.75 23.30
CA TYR A 121 -6.94 -5.23 21.93
C TYR A 121 -8.19 -4.72 21.20
N GLY A 122 -9.33 -4.56 21.87
CA GLY A 122 -10.51 -3.91 21.24
C GLY A 122 -11.86 -4.35 21.81
N GLY A 123 -11.89 -5.46 22.55
CA GLY A 123 -13.13 -6.01 23.08
C GLY A 123 -14.04 -6.48 21.94
N ASP A 124 -15.12 -5.73 21.71
CA ASP A 124 -16.11 -5.99 20.66
C ASP A 124 -16.03 -4.97 19.51
N GLU A 125 -15.03 -4.09 19.53
CA GLU A 125 -14.82 -3.07 18.50
C GLU A 125 -13.47 -3.26 17.80
N PRO A 126 -13.38 -2.91 16.51
CA PRO A 126 -12.12 -2.99 15.79
C PRO A 126 -11.16 -1.95 16.33
N ARG A 127 -9.87 -2.23 16.15
CA ARG A 127 -8.79 -1.37 16.63
C ARG A 127 -7.62 -1.42 15.67
N VAL A 128 -6.97 -0.29 15.44
CA VAL A 128 -5.69 -0.23 14.72
C VAL A 128 -4.61 0.22 15.68
N VAL A 129 -3.60 -0.62 15.89
CA VAL A 129 -2.47 -0.33 16.77
C VAL A 129 -1.22 -0.10 15.92
N PHE A 130 -0.49 0.95 16.24
CA PHE A 130 0.81 1.27 15.65
C PHE A 130 1.90 1.04 16.68
N LEU A 131 2.85 0.16 16.35
CA LEU A 131 4.03 -0.09 17.17
C LEU A 131 5.29 0.39 16.45
N ASP A 132 6.30 0.81 17.20
CA ASP A 132 7.63 1.04 16.65
C ASP A 132 8.31 -0.29 16.27
N ALA A 133 9.49 -0.21 15.67
CA ALA A 133 10.27 -1.40 15.28
C ALA A 133 10.75 -2.25 16.48
N LYS A 134 10.60 -1.76 17.72
CA LYS A 134 10.92 -2.47 18.97
C LYS A 134 9.68 -3.07 19.63
N GLY A 135 8.49 -2.83 19.09
CA GLY A 135 7.22 -3.29 19.64
C GLY A 135 6.61 -2.34 20.68
N GLN A 136 7.11 -1.10 20.82
CA GLN A 136 6.50 -0.10 21.70
C GLN A 136 5.32 0.58 21.00
N GLU A 137 4.17 0.67 21.68
CA GLU A 137 2.99 1.36 21.15
C GLU A 137 3.26 2.86 20.96
N ILE A 138 3.01 3.34 19.73
CA ILE A 138 3.13 4.76 19.35
C ILE A 138 1.75 5.41 19.27
N SER A 139 0.77 4.70 18.70
CA SER A 139 -0.57 5.24 18.48
C SER A 139 -1.60 4.13 18.37
N THR A 140 -2.86 4.47 18.66
CA THR A 140 -4.00 3.59 18.56
C THR A 140 -5.19 4.36 17.95
N LEU A 141 -5.98 3.66 17.14
CA LEU A 141 -7.28 4.10 16.65
C LEU A 141 -8.34 3.05 17.03
N ASP A 142 -9.31 3.44 17.84
CA ASP A 142 -10.35 2.55 18.34
C ASP A 142 -11.69 2.81 17.66
N GLY A 143 -12.44 1.73 17.43
CA GLY A 143 -13.85 1.80 17.11
C GLY A 143 -14.16 1.84 15.62
N TRP A 144 -15.46 1.76 15.36
CA TRP A 144 -16.04 1.69 14.04
C TRP A 144 -16.13 3.04 13.31
N ASN A 145 -15.89 4.13 14.02
CA ASN A 145 -15.92 5.49 13.46
C ASN A 145 -14.56 5.95 12.92
N VAL A 146 -13.58 5.04 12.85
CA VAL A 146 -12.30 5.29 12.18
C VAL A 146 -12.58 5.39 10.69
N ASP A 147 -12.25 6.54 10.11
CA ASP A 147 -12.35 6.80 8.67
C ASP A 147 -10.95 6.86 8.03
N SER A 148 -10.88 6.78 6.70
CA SER A 148 -9.59 6.72 5.99
C SER A 148 -8.76 7.99 6.21
N LYS A 149 -9.39 9.15 6.45
CA LYS A 149 -8.70 10.41 6.71
C LYS A 149 -8.04 10.43 8.09
N LYS A 150 -8.72 9.90 9.11
CA LYS A 150 -8.16 9.75 10.47
C LYS A 150 -6.97 8.79 10.44
N LEU A 151 -7.14 7.63 9.81
CA LEU A 151 -6.08 6.64 9.64
C LEU A 151 -4.88 7.25 8.92
N LEU A 152 -5.12 7.87 7.76
CA LEU A 152 -4.07 8.50 6.96
C LEU A 152 -3.33 9.60 7.71
N ARG A 153 -4.02 10.42 8.52
CA ARG A 153 -3.39 11.46 9.33
C ARG A 153 -2.41 10.87 10.34
N VAL A 154 -2.77 9.77 11.00
CA VAL A 154 -1.87 9.08 11.92
C VAL A 154 -0.68 8.50 11.16
N MET A 155 -0.93 7.79 10.06
CA MET A 155 0.13 7.18 9.25
C MET A 155 1.11 8.22 8.70
N ASP A 156 0.64 9.34 8.12
CA ASP A 156 1.49 10.43 7.63
C ASP A 156 2.30 11.07 8.77
N GLY A 157 1.69 11.24 9.95
CA GLY A 157 2.38 11.74 11.14
C GLY A 157 3.54 10.85 11.56
N LEU A 158 3.30 9.53 11.64
CA LEU A 158 4.31 8.53 11.97
C LEU A 158 5.42 8.46 10.91
N VAL A 159 5.04 8.48 9.63
CA VAL A 159 6.01 8.45 8.54
C VAL A 159 6.89 9.70 8.57
N ARG A 160 6.30 10.86 8.78
CA ARG A 160 7.04 12.11 8.91
C ARG A 160 7.97 12.11 10.12
N GLN A 161 7.55 11.54 11.25
CA GLN A 161 8.38 11.47 12.45
C GLN A 161 9.60 10.56 12.26
N GLN A 162 9.43 9.43 11.58
CA GLN A 162 10.48 8.42 11.47
C GLN A 162 11.41 8.63 10.25
N TRP A 163 10.91 9.21 9.16
CA TRP A 163 11.67 9.36 7.91
C TRP A 163 11.81 10.81 7.45
N GLU A 164 11.24 11.79 8.16
CA GLU A 164 11.18 13.20 7.73
C GLU A 164 10.56 13.40 6.34
N VAL A 165 9.82 12.41 5.86
CA VAL A 165 9.12 12.41 4.58
C VAL A 165 7.74 13.04 4.76
N ARG A 166 7.38 13.94 3.84
CA ARG A 166 5.99 14.37 3.67
C ARG A 166 5.35 13.49 2.60
N MET A 167 4.17 12.91 2.86
CA MET A 167 3.53 12.03 1.89
C MET A 167 2.90 12.76 0.71
N ALA A 168 2.52 14.04 0.85
CA ALA A 168 1.85 14.78 -0.23
C ALA A 168 2.64 14.83 -1.56
N PRO A 169 3.96 15.12 -1.58
CA PRO A 169 4.77 14.98 -2.80
C PRO A 169 4.85 13.55 -3.34
N VAL A 170 4.90 12.55 -2.46
CA VAL A 170 4.95 11.13 -2.84
C VAL A 170 3.66 10.73 -3.57
N PHE A 171 2.50 11.12 -3.03
CA PHE A 171 1.21 10.88 -3.69
C PHE A 171 1.12 11.53 -5.06
N LYS A 172 1.67 12.73 -5.22
CA LYS A 172 1.67 13.40 -6.52
C LYS A 172 2.46 12.60 -7.57
N GLN A 173 3.69 12.20 -7.23
CA GLN A 173 4.53 11.41 -8.15
C GLN A 173 3.91 10.04 -8.43
N LEU A 174 3.36 9.40 -7.40
CA LEU A 174 2.75 8.10 -7.56
C LEU A 174 1.47 8.16 -8.38
N ALA A 175 0.66 9.22 -8.27
CA ALA A 175 -0.52 9.40 -9.12
C ALA A 175 -0.19 9.38 -10.62
N ASP A 176 0.96 9.95 -11.01
CA ASP A 176 1.43 9.92 -12.40
C ASP A 176 1.85 8.49 -12.84
N ILE A 177 2.47 7.73 -11.94
CA ILE A 177 2.84 6.32 -12.16
C ILE A 177 1.58 5.45 -12.28
N LEU A 178 0.61 5.61 -11.37
CA LEU A 178 -0.64 4.85 -11.39
C LEU A 178 -1.46 5.14 -12.65
N ALA A 179 -1.49 6.39 -13.10
CA ALA A 179 -2.11 6.75 -14.38
C ALA A 179 -1.42 6.06 -15.57
N THR A 180 -0.09 5.88 -15.49
CA THR A 180 0.66 5.13 -16.51
C THR A 180 0.30 3.65 -16.50
N TYR A 181 0.09 3.02 -15.33
CA TYR A 181 -0.38 1.64 -15.26
C TYR A 181 -1.74 1.45 -15.93
N ASP A 182 -2.69 2.34 -15.66
CA ASP A 182 -4.02 2.24 -16.26
C ASP A 182 -3.97 2.44 -17.79
N GLU A 183 -3.20 3.42 -18.28
CA GLU A 183 -3.04 3.66 -19.72
C GLU A 183 -2.40 2.45 -20.43
N VAL A 184 -1.31 1.91 -19.87
CA VAL A 184 -0.59 0.77 -20.44
C VAL A 184 -1.47 -0.48 -20.42
N PHE A 185 -2.22 -0.71 -19.35
CA PHE A 185 -3.16 -1.83 -19.27
C PHE A 185 -4.23 -1.77 -20.37
N ASP A 186 -4.84 -0.60 -20.56
CA ASP A 186 -5.84 -0.39 -21.62
C ASP A 186 -5.29 -0.66 -23.03
N ILE A 187 -4.03 -0.25 -23.28
CA ILE A 187 -3.34 -0.53 -24.54
C ILE A 187 -3.11 -2.03 -24.69
N LEU A 188 -2.56 -2.69 -23.67
CA LEU A 188 -2.26 -4.12 -23.72
C LEU A 188 -3.52 -4.96 -23.91
N GLU A 189 -4.62 -4.67 -23.21
CA GLU A 189 -5.89 -5.36 -23.40
C GLU A 189 -6.40 -5.20 -24.84
N ARG A 190 -6.42 -3.97 -25.35
CA ARG A 190 -6.90 -3.66 -26.70
C ARG A 190 -6.07 -4.36 -27.77
N GLU A 191 -4.75 -4.26 -27.67
CA GLU A 191 -3.83 -4.81 -28.66
C GLU A 191 -3.79 -6.33 -28.62
N ARG A 192 -3.81 -6.95 -27.43
CA ARG A 192 -3.87 -8.42 -27.29
C ARG A 192 -5.18 -8.99 -27.84
N ARG A 193 -6.33 -8.38 -27.54
CA ARG A 193 -7.61 -8.81 -28.13
C ARG A 193 -7.61 -8.68 -29.66
N GLY A 194 -7.09 -7.55 -30.16
CA GLY A 194 -6.98 -7.32 -31.60
C GLY A 194 -6.02 -8.30 -32.29
N LEU A 195 -4.91 -8.63 -31.64
CA LEU A 195 -3.94 -9.62 -32.12
C LEU A 195 -4.57 -11.01 -32.22
N THR A 196 -5.32 -11.45 -31.20
CA THR A 196 -6.07 -12.71 -31.24
C THR A 196 -7.00 -12.76 -32.44
N TRP A 197 -7.78 -11.70 -32.68
CA TRP A 197 -8.72 -11.62 -33.79
C TRP A 197 -8.01 -11.68 -35.15
N ASP A 198 -6.93 -10.91 -35.32
CA ASP A 198 -6.17 -10.91 -36.57
C ASP A 198 -5.48 -12.28 -36.81
N LEU A 199 -5.01 -12.96 -35.75
CA LEU A 199 -4.45 -14.32 -35.83
C LEU A 199 -5.51 -15.36 -36.21
N GLU A 200 -6.72 -15.27 -35.66
CA GLU A 200 -7.84 -16.15 -36.05
C GLU A 200 -8.24 -15.91 -37.51
N HIS A 201 -8.27 -14.67 -37.95
CA HIS A 201 -8.60 -14.32 -39.32
C HIS A 201 -7.64 -14.95 -40.34
N VAL A 202 -6.32 -14.86 -40.12
CA VAL A 202 -5.32 -15.43 -41.04
C VAL A 202 -5.26 -16.96 -41.04
N LYS A 203 -5.83 -17.63 -40.02
CA LYS A 203 -6.01 -19.09 -40.03
C LYS A 203 -7.08 -19.53 -41.02
N VAL A 204 -8.11 -18.69 -41.25
CA VAL A 204 -9.22 -19.00 -42.14
C VAL A 204 -8.84 -18.80 -43.60
N HIS A 205 -8.10 -17.74 -43.93
CA HIS A 205 -7.55 -17.52 -45.25
C HIS A 205 -6.36 -16.55 -45.23
N ASP A 206 -5.54 -16.59 -46.27
CA ASP A 206 -4.35 -15.74 -46.34
C ASP A 206 -4.72 -14.27 -46.65
N CYS A 207 -4.60 -13.42 -45.64
CA CYS A 207 -4.97 -12.01 -45.69
C CYS A 207 -3.76 -11.11 -45.37
N ASN A 208 -3.15 -10.55 -46.42
CA ASN A 208 -2.00 -9.65 -46.30
C ASN A 208 -2.23 -8.42 -45.39
N PRO A 209 -3.40 -7.73 -45.45
CA PRO A 209 -3.71 -6.66 -44.50
C PRO A 209 -3.70 -7.10 -43.03
N ALA A 210 -4.20 -8.29 -42.72
CA ALA A 210 -4.20 -8.82 -41.36
C ALA A 210 -2.78 -9.15 -40.87
N ARG A 211 -1.93 -9.75 -41.72
CA ARG A 211 -0.50 -9.95 -41.40
C ARG A 211 0.22 -8.64 -41.04
N ARG A 212 -0.04 -7.55 -41.77
CA ARG A 212 0.52 -6.23 -41.45
C ARG A 212 -0.03 -5.61 -40.16
N ARG A 213 -1.26 -5.96 -39.75
CA ARG A 213 -1.79 -5.54 -38.44
C ARG A 213 -1.14 -6.34 -37.33
N ILE A 214 -1.00 -7.66 -37.48
CA ILE A 214 -0.32 -8.53 -36.51
C ILE A 214 1.04 -7.98 -36.11
N GLU A 215 1.89 -7.65 -37.08
CA GLU A 215 3.24 -7.12 -36.79
C GLU A 215 3.18 -5.76 -36.06
N ARG A 216 2.34 -4.83 -36.52
CA ARG A 216 2.15 -3.54 -35.82
C ARG A 216 1.60 -3.68 -34.40
N ARG A 217 0.70 -4.65 -34.16
CA ARG A 217 0.17 -4.92 -32.82
C ARG A 217 1.23 -5.52 -31.92
N LYS A 218 2.10 -6.41 -32.43
CA LYS A 218 3.24 -6.94 -31.66
C LYS A 218 4.20 -5.83 -31.26
N GLU A 219 4.53 -4.92 -32.18
CA GLU A 219 5.35 -3.74 -31.89
C GLU A 219 4.70 -2.87 -30.80
N SER A 220 3.42 -2.56 -30.94
CA SER A 220 2.68 -1.77 -29.93
C SER A 220 2.59 -2.46 -28.56
N ILE A 221 2.42 -3.79 -28.52
CA ILE A 221 2.47 -4.56 -27.27
C ILE A 221 3.86 -4.47 -26.64
N ALA A 222 4.92 -4.65 -27.41
CA ALA A 222 6.29 -4.57 -26.90
C ALA A 222 6.61 -3.17 -26.34
N GLU A 223 6.17 -2.10 -27.02
CA GLU A 223 6.32 -0.73 -26.52
C GLU A 223 5.54 -0.50 -25.21
N ALA A 224 4.30 -1.01 -25.13
CA ALA A 224 3.49 -0.90 -23.93
C ALA A 224 4.11 -1.68 -22.75
N GLU A 225 4.62 -2.90 -22.99
CA GLU A 225 5.34 -3.68 -21.96
C GLU A 225 6.64 -2.99 -21.50
N ALA A 226 7.35 -2.31 -22.40
CA ALA A 226 8.52 -1.50 -22.03
C ALA A 226 8.12 -0.29 -21.16
N ARG A 227 6.99 0.37 -21.47
CA ARG A 227 6.44 1.45 -20.63
C ARG A 227 6.01 0.94 -19.26
N GLN A 228 5.41 -0.26 -19.18
CA GLN A 228 5.05 -0.89 -17.90
C GLN A 228 6.29 -1.10 -17.02
N LYS A 229 7.33 -1.73 -17.56
CA LYS A 229 8.58 -1.98 -16.84
C LYS A 229 9.26 -0.69 -16.39
N LYS A 230 9.17 0.37 -17.19
CA LYS A 230 9.67 1.67 -16.78
C LYS A 230 8.88 2.24 -15.60
N ALA A 231 7.55 2.18 -15.63
CA ALA A 231 6.72 2.63 -14.51
C ALA A 231 7.00 1.83 -13.22
N GLU A 232 7.22 0.53 -13.32
CA GLU A 232 7.65 -0.33 -12.20
C GLU A 232 9.02 0.09 -11.64
N ALA A 233 9.96 0.45 -12.52
CA ALA A 233 11.28 0.94 -12.12
C ALA A 233 11.19 2.34 -11.46
N ASP A 234 10.42 3.26 -12.02
CA ASP A 234 10.20 4.60 -11.49
C ASP A 234 9.53 4.51 -10.10
N GLU A 235 8.59 3.58 -9.90
CA GLU A 235 7.98 3.28 -8.61
C GLU A 235 9.01 2.74 -7.62
N ALA A 236 9.81 1.74 -8.01
CA ALA A 236 10.85 1.18 -7.16
C ALA A 236 11.88 2.25 -6.74
N GLU A 237 12.28 3.13 -7.67
CA GLU A 237 13.17 4.25 -7.40
C GLU A 237 12.57 5.23 -6.40
N LEU A 238 11.30 5.60 -6.55
CA LEU A 238 10.59 6.46 -5.61
C LEU A 238 10.69 5.92 -4.17
N PHE A 239 10.39 4.64 -3.97
CA PHE A 239 10.46 4.05 -2.62
C PHE A 239 11.90 3.83 -2.13
N ALA A 240 12.85 3.53 -3.02
CA ALA A 240 14.27 3.44 -2.67
C ALA A 240 14.83 4.79 -2.20
N MET A 241 14.47 5.90 -2.85
CA MET A 241 14.86 7.25 -2.43
C MET A 241 14.33 7.60 -1.04
N LEU A 242 13.12 7.14 -0.71
CA LEU A 242 12.51 7.38 0.60
C LEU A 242 13.20 6.55 1.71
N ALA A 243 13.63 5.32 1.39
CA ALA A 243 14.44 4.51 2.29
C ALA A 243 15.84 5.11 2.52
N ALA A 244 16.52 5.57 1.46
CA ALA A 244 17.88 6.10 1.55
C ALA A 244 18.00 7.43 2.32
N LYS A 245 16.96 8.29 2.28
CA LYS A 245 16.90 9.49 3.12
C LYS A 245 16.90 9.15 4.62
N SER A 246 16.25 8.04 5.01
CA SER A 246 16.23 7.56 6.40
C SER A 246 17.62 7.28 6.96
N GLU A 247 18.52 6.73 6.14
CA GLU A 247 19.81 6.22 6.61
C GLU A 247 20.87 7.33 6.72
N LYS A 248 20.85 8.31 5.80
CA LYS A 248 21.80 9.43 5.82
C LYS A 248 21.61 10.33 7.04
N ASP A 249 20.37 10.51 7.51
CA ASP A 249 20.09 11.36 8.66
C ASP A 249 20.40 10.67 10.01
N LYS A 250 20.44 9.32 10.03
CA LYS A 250 20.93 8.54 11.20
C LYS A 250 22.45 8.51 11.33
N ALA A 251 23.18 8.74 10.23
CA ALA A 251 24.65 8.71 10.21
C ALA A 251 25.32 10.01 10.68
N SER A 252 24.54 11.04 11.03
CA SER A 252 25.06 12.31 11.55
C SER A 252 24.65 12.52 13.02
N PRO A 253 25.23 11.79 13.99
CA PRO A 253 25.12 12.20 15.38
C PRO A 253 25.90 13.50 15.53
N GLY A 254 25.19 14.56 15.93
CA GLY A 254 25.80 15.86 16.21
C GLY A 254 27.00 15.68 17.12
N GLN A 255 28.15 16.18 16.67
CA GLN A 255 29.27 16.43 17.58
C GLN A 255 28.73 17.32 18.70
N PRO A 256 28.87 16.93 19.98
CA PRO A 256 28.56 17.85 21.06
C PRO A 256 29.45 19.08 20.89
N ALA A 257 28.84 20.26 20.91
CA ALA A 257 29.56 21.51 20.92
C ALA A 257 30.62 21.46 22.03
N PRO A 258 31.89 21.85 21.77
CA PRO A 258 32.88 21.92 22.83
C PRO A 258 32.38 22.92 23.87
N SER A 259 32.10 22.41 25.06
CA SER A 259 31.78 23.23 26.22
C SER A 259 32.98 24.11 26.51
N GLU A 260 32.83 25.43 26.32
CA GLU A 260 33.77 26.42 26.84
C GLU A 260 33.73 26.35 28.37
N SER A 261 34.65 25.58 28.94
CA SER A 261 35.00 25.66 30.35
C SER A 261 35.68 27.01 30.60
N SER A 262 34.86 27.97 31.02
CA SER A 262 35.07 28.72 32.26
C SER A 262 36.53 29.03 32.60
N LYS A 263 37.00 30.18 32.12
CA LYS A 263 37.99 30.98 32.88
C LYS A 263 37.34 31.41 34.20
N LEU A 264 37.78 30.83 35.31
CA LEU A 264 37.64 31.45 36.63
C LEU A 264 38.78 30.98 37.55
N GLU A 265 39.71 31.92 37.78
CA GLU A 265 40.52 32.19 38.99
C GLU A 265 41.32 31.03 39.62
N ARG A 266 42.64 31.12 39.87
CA ARG A 266 43.45 32.22 40.42
C ARG A 266 44.90 32.17 39.93
#